data_AF-A0A1Q5SC78-F1
#
_entry.id   AF-A0A1Q5SC78-F1
#
_cell.length_a   1.000
_cell.length_b   1.000
_cell.length_c   1.000
_cell.angle_alpha   90.00
_cell.angle_beta   90.00
_cell.angle_gamma   90.00
#
_symmetry.space_group_name_H-M   'P 1'
#
loop_
_entity.id
_entity.type
_entity.pdbx_description
1 polymer ?
#
loop_
_entity_poly.entity_id
_entity_poly.type
_entity_poly.pdbx_seq_one_letter_code
_entity_poly.pdbx_strand_id
1 'polypeptide(L)'
;MSATVVPLPPKSSSETTDFLRRMASMVSGRNGEMLLRAATLIESLTQRAMSAERLFHEQQEENKRLVKLREATELVVAQIETLRKQLADVTSAAATERAAFDAERGKLLGLMQDAESHIGKLTIELETLRASVDSFNETAVSVPIEVLRLARTQFDFLCDGFARKGDLISQAMSEIGGFAIDQVLTAKKTDTA
;
A
#
# COMPACT_ATOMS: atom_id res chain seq x y z
N MET A 1 -3.91 19.97 52.02
CA MET A 1 -3.50 20.48 53.35
C MET A 1 -2.98 19.31 54.16
N SER A 2 -1.67 19.23 54.37
CA SER A 2 -1.06 18.15 55.17
C SER A 2 -1.31 18.45 56.65
N ALA A 3 -2.13 17.63 57.31
CA ALA A 3 -2.19 17.66 58.77
C ALA A 3 -0.86 17.13 59.29
N THR A 4 -0.03 18.01 59.87
CA THR A 4 1.17 17.62 60.59
C THR A 4 0.73 16.83 61.81
N VAL A 5 0.76 15.49 61.72
CA VAL A 5 0.59 14.61 62.87
C VAL A 5 1.85 14.78 63.71
N VAL A 6 1.74 15.57 64.79
CA VAL A 6 2.79 15.69 65.80
C VAL A 6 2.81 14.35 66.54
N PRO A 7 3.88 13.54 66.41
CA PRO A 7 3.94 12.27 67.13
C PRO A 7 3.96 12.58 68.62
N LEU A 8 3.02 12.01 69.37
CA LEU A 8 3.05 12.09 70.83
C LEU A 8 4.34 11.41 71.33
N PRO A 9 5.24 12.13 72.02
CA PRO A 9 6.47 11.55 72.49
C PRO A 9 6.15 10.44 73.51
N PRO A 10 6.72 9.23 73.37
CA PRO A 10 6.36 8.06 74.18
C PRO A 10 6.69 8.21 75.68
N LYS A 11 7.46 9.25 76.06
CA LYS A 11 7.99 9.42 77.42
C LYS A 11 7.09 10.25 78.35
N SER A 12 6.33 11.21 77.83
CA SER A 12 5.55 12.12 78.68
C SER A 12 4.30 11.49 79.28
N SER A 13 3.65 10.57 78.56
CA SER A 13 2.50 9.81 79.06
C SER A 13 2.90 8.75 80.10
N SER A 14 4.10 8.17 79.97
CA SER A 14 4.67 7.23 80.95
C SER A 14 4.93 7.91 82.30
N GLU A 15 5.57 9.08 82.30
CA GLU A 15 5.83 9.85 83.52
C GLU A 15 4.53 10.27 84.22
N THR A 16 3.52 10.67 83.45
CA THR A 16 2.21 11.07 83.96
C THR A 16 1.45 9.88 84.58
N THR A 17 1.43 8.73 83.91
CA THR A 17 0.75 7.53 84.43
C THR A 17 1.46 6.94 85.65
N ASP A 18 2.79 6.99 85.69
CA ASP A 18 3.58 6.58 86.86
C ASP A 18 3.39 7.52 88.05
N PHE A 19 3.31 8.83 87.81
CA PHE A 19 2.96 9.81 88.84
C PHE A 19 1.57 9.55 89.41
N LEU A 20 0.56 9.32 88.56
CA LEU A 20 -0.81 9.00 88.98
C LEU A 20 -0.87 7.70 89.81
N ARG A 21 -0.09 6.69 89.42
CA ARG A 21 0.02 5.41 90.14
C ARG A 21 0.71 5.57 91.50
N ARG A 22 1.77 6.38 91.59
CA ARG A 22 2.44 6.73 92.86
C ARG A 22 1.53 7.55 93.78
N MET A 23 0.80 8.54 93.25
CA MET A 23 -0.18 9.32 94.00
C MET A 23 -1.32 8.46 94.53
N ALA A 24 -1.82 7.52 93.72
CA ALA A 24 -2.85 6.58 94.15
C ALA A 24 -2.39 5.68 95.30
N SER A 25 -1.10 5.33 95.37
CA SER A 25 -0.54 4.52 96.47
C SER A 25 -0.39 5.30 97.79
N MET A 26 -0.38 6.64 97.74
CA MET A 26 -0.27 7.51 98.92
C MET A 26 -1.63 8.00 99.46
N VAL A 27 -2.71 7.86 98.70
CA VAL A 27 -4.06 8.37 99.06
C VAL A 27 -5.04 7.21 99.22
N SER A 28 -5.58 7.03 100.42
CA SER A 28 -6.54 5.96 100.72
C SER A 28 -7.97 6.27 100.28
N GLY A 29 -8.72 5.24 99.86
CA GLY A 29 -10.14 5.33 99.53
C GLY A 29 -10.43 5.66 98.06
N ARG A 30 -11.63 6.17 97.78
CA ARG A 30 -12.19 6.39 96.42
C ARG A 30 -11.30 7.24 95.50
N ASN A 31 -10.54 8.18 96.06
CA ASN A 31 -9.65 9.03 95.27
C ASN A 31 -8.45 8.26 94.71
N GLY A 32 -7.89 7.30 95.46
CA GLY A 32 -6.82 6.43 94.99
C GLY A 32 -7.28 5.52 93.83
N GLU A 33 -8.48 4.95 93.94
CA GLU A 33 -9.10 4.15 92.87
C GLU A 33 -9.36 4.96 91.60
N MET A 34 -9.82 6.21 91.73
CA MET A 34 -10.02 7.10 90.59
C MET A 34 -8.72 7.44 89.87
N LEU A 35 -7.62 7.66 90.61
CA LEU A 35 -6.30 7.92 90.03
C LEU A 35 -5.74 6.70 89.28
N LEU A 36 -5.92 5.49 89.83
CA LEU A 36 -5.55 4.25 89.14
C LEU A 36 -6.37 4.05 87.85
N ARG A 37 -7.69 4.25 87.91
CA ARG A 37 -8.56 4.18 86.73
C ARG A 37 -8.14 5.20 85.67
N ALA A 38 -7.85 6.44 86.08
CA ALA A 38 -7.37 7.48 85.17
C ALA A 38 -6.03 7.07 84.50
N ALA A 39 -5.07 6.54 85.26
CA ALA A 39 -3.81 6.06 84.71
C ALA A 39 -4.01 4.94 83.67
N THR A 40 -4.85 3.94 83.96
CA THR A 40 -5.16 2.85 83.01
C THR A 40 -5.87 3.34 81.74
N LEU A 41 -6.75 4.33 81.88
CA LEU A 41 -7.47 4.90 80.76
C LEU A 41 -6.53 5.73 79.87
N ILE A 42 -5.64 6.53 80.45
CA ILE A 42 -4.62 7.28 79.70
C ILE A 42 -3.68 6.33 78.95
N GLU A 43 -3.26 5.24 79.59
CA GLU A 43 -2.38 4.24 78.97
C GLU A 43 -3.05 3.55 77.77
N SER A 44 -4.30 3.08 77.93
CA SER A 44 -5.06 2.46 76.84
C SER A 44 -5.35 3.42 75.68
N LEU A 45 -5.70 4.68 75.96
CA LEU A 45 -5.91 5.70 74.93
C LEU A 45 -4.62 6.02 74.20
N THR A 46 -3.49 6.06 74.90
CA THR A 46 -2.17 6.31 74.31
C THR A 46 -1.76 5.16 73.39
N GLN A 47 -1.94 3.91 73.83
CA GLN A 47 -1.70 2.73 72.98
C GLN A 47 -2.58 2.74 71.72
N ARG A 48 -3.88 3.04 71.89
CA ARG A 48 -4.80 3.12 70.76
C ARG A 48 -4.45 4.27 69.80
N ALA A 49 -4.04 5.42 70.33
CA ALA A 49 -3.60 6.56 69.52
C ALA A 49 -2.34 6.23 68.72
N MET A 50 -1.33 5.61 69.34
CA MET A 50 -0.10 5.18 68.64
C MET A 50 -0.40 4.15 67.55
N SER A 51 -1.27 3.18 67.82
CA SER A 51 -1.68 2.19 66.80
C SER A 51 -2.45 2.83 65.65
N ALA A 52 -3.34 3.78 65.94
CA ALA A 52 -4.08 4.52 64.92
C ALA A 52 -3.13 5.40 64.07
N GLU A 53 -2.14 6.04 64.67
CA GLU A 53 -1.13 6.83 63.94
C GLU A 53 -0.29 5.97 63.00
N ARG A 54 0.13 4.77 63.43
CA ARG A 54 0.86 3.83 62.57
C ARG A 54 0.03 3.39 61.38
N LEU A 55 -1.21 2.96 61.61
CA LEU A 55 -2.12 2.54 60.54
C LEU A 55 -2.41 3.69 59.56
N PHE A 56 -2.60 4.91 60.08
CA PHE A 56 -2.80 6.08 59.23
C PHE A 56 -1.56 6.38 58.37
N HIS A 57 -0.35 6.25 58.93
CA HIS A 57 0.88 6.45 58.19
C HIS A 57 1.06 5.38 57.09
N GLU A 58 0.82 4.11 57.41
CA GLU A 58 0.84 3.01 56.44
C GLU A 58 -0.15 3.25 55.29
N GLN A 59 -1.40 3.60 55.63
CA GLN A 59 -2.43 3.93 54.63
C GLN A 59 -2.04 5.13 53.76
N GLN A 60 -1.38 6.14 54.35
CA GLN A 60 -0.91 7.30 53.60
C GLN A 60 0.17 6.92 52.58
N GLU A 61 1.12 6.08 52.96
CA GLU A 61 2.15 5.59 52.06
C GLU A 61 1.58 4.70 50.96
N GLU A 62 0.63 3.83 51.28
CA GLU A 62 -0.08 3.04 50.28
C GLU A 62 -0.87 3.92 49.30
N ASN A 63 -1.60 4.92 49.80
CA ASN A 63 -2.31 5.88 48.95
C ASN A 63 -1.36 6.65 48.03
N LYS A 64 -0.17 7.06 48.50
CA LYS A 64 0.84 7.69 47.65
C LYS A 64 1.30 6.76 46.53
N ARG A 65 1.45 5.45 46.80
CA ARG A 65 1.81 4.45 45.78
C ARG A 65 0.69 4.25 44.77
N LEU A 66 -0.55 4.16 45.24
CA LEU A 66 -1.72 3.99 44.37
C LEU A 66 -1.93 5.19 43.44
N VAL A 67 -1.72 6.41 43.93
CA VAL A 67 -1.79 7.62 43.08
C VAL A 67 -0.75 7.57 41.97
N LYS A 68 0.51 7.25 42.28
CA LYS A 68 1.57 7.10 41.27
C LYS A 68 1.26 6.00 40.25
N LEU A 69 0.73 4.86 40.71
CA LEU A 69 0.34 3.77 39.83
C LEU A 69 -0.80 4.22 38.90
N ARG A 70 -1.79 4.92 39.43
CA ARG A 70 -2.91 5.45 38.66
C ARG A 70 -2.43 6.42 37.58
N GLU A 71 -1.58 7.39 37.93
CA GLU A 71 -0.99 8.33 36.97
C GLU A 71 -0.24 7.59 35.85
N ALA A 72 0.56 6.58 36.20
CA ALA A 72 1.26 5.76 35.20
C ALA A 72 0.29 4.99 34.29
N THR A 73 -0.78 4.43 34.85
CA THR A 73 -1.80 3.73 34.05
C THR A 73 -2.58 4.67 33.14
N GLU A 74 -2.90 5.89 33.59
CA GLU A 74 -3.59 6.90 32.78
C GLU A 74 -2.74 7.32 31.58
N LEU A 75 -1.42 7.48 31.76
CA LEU A 75 -0.49 7.75 30.64
C LEU A 75 -0.48 6.61 29.62
N VAL A 76 -0.43 5.35 30.07
CA VAL A 76 -0.46 4.19 29.18
C VAL A 76 -1.79 4.08 28.43
N VAL A 77 -2.92 4.34 29.11
CA VAL A 77 -4.24 4.35 28.47
C VAL A 77 -4.31 5.41 27.36
N ALA A 78 -3.84 6.64 27.63
CA ALA A 78 -3.79 7.70 26.63
C ALA A 78 -2.92 7.35 25.42
N GLN A 79 -1.78 6.67 25.64
CA GLN A 79 -0.94 6.16 24.55
C GLN A 79 -1.65 5.07 23.73
N ILE A 80 -2.36 4.14 24.39
CA ILE A 80 -3.14 3.10 23.71
C ILE A 80 -4.24 3.72 22.83
N GLU A 81 -4.94 4.74 23.33
CA GLU A 81 -5.96 5.45 22.55
C GLU A 81 -5.36 6.16 21.33
N THR A 82 -4.19 6.78 21.50
CA THR A 82 -3.47 7.43 20.40
C THR A 82 -3.05 6.41 19.34
N LEU A 83 -2.46 5.28 19.75
CA LEU A 83 -2.04 4.22 18.83
C LEU A 83 -3.24 3.56 18.13
N ARG A 84 -4.36 3.37 18.83
CA ARG A 84 -5.61 2.87 18.22
C ARG A 84 -6.13 3.81 17.14
N LYS A 85 -6.08 5.12 17.39
CA LYS A 85 -6.47 6.12 16.38
C LYS A 85 -5.55 6.06 15.16
N GLN A 86 -4.24 6.04 15.37
CA GLN A 86 -3.27 5.92 14.27
C GLN A 86 -3.47 4.63 13.46
N LEU A 87 -3.75 3.51 14.12
CA LEU A 87 -4.02 2.24 13.45
C LEU A 87 -5.31 2.30 12.63
N ALA A 88 -6.36 2.95 13.12
CA ALA A 88 -7.59 3.17 12.38
C ALA A 88 -7.35 4.06 11.14
N ASP A 89 -6.59 5.14 11.30
CA ASP A 89 -6.25 6.06 10.20
C ASP A 89 -5.45 5.35 9.11
N VAL A 90 -4.40 4.60 9.48
CA VAL A 90 -3.57 3.82 8.53
C VAL A 90 -4.37 2.72 7.85
N THR A 91 -5.26 2.03 8.58
CA THR A 91 -6.10 0.98 8.00
C THR A 91 -7.09 1.56 6.98
N SER A 92 -7.67 2.73 7.27
CA SER A 92 -8.54 3.44 6.35
C SER A 92 -7.78 3.89 5.10
N ALA A 93 -6.61 4.51 5.26
CA ALA A 93 -5.76 4.92 4.15
C ALA A 93 -5.37 3.73 3.25
N ALA A 94 -4.91 2.63 3.85
CA ALA A 94 -4.54 1.42 3.12
C ALA A 94 -5.73 0.81 2.35
N ALA A 95 -6.94 0.86 2.91
CA ALA A 95 -8.14 0.40 2.21
C ALA A 95 -8.44 1.27 0.98
N THR A 96 -8.28 2.59 1.09
CA THR A 96 -8.47 3.51 -0.04
C THR A 96 -7.43 3.31 -1.14
N GLU A 97 -6.15 3.15 -0.76
CA GLU A 97 -5.07 2.87 -1.71
C GLU A 97 -5.28 1.55 -2.43
N ARG A 98 -5.71 0.50 -1.72
CA ARG A 98 -6.00 -0.80 -2.32
C ARG A 98 -7.15 -0.72 -3.31
N ALA A 99 -8.22 0.00 -2.98
CA ALA A 99 -9.34 0.22 -3.90
C ALA A 99 -8.91 0.99 -5.17
N ALA A 100 -8.06 2.02 -5.02
CA ALA A 100 -7.51 2.76 -6.15
C ALA A 100 -6.61 1.88 -7.02
N PHE A 101 -5.74 1.06 -6.40
CA PHE A 101 -4.88 0.12 -7.11
C PHE A 101 -5.69 -0.93 -7.88
N ASP A 102 -6.72 -1.52 -7.25
CA ASP A 102 -7.59 -2.49 -7.91
C ASP A 102 -8.35 -1.87 -9.09
N ALA A 103 -8.75 -0.59 -8.99
CA ALA A 103 -9.36 0.14 -10.09
C ALA A 103 -8.39 0.36 -11.27
N GLU A 104 -7.16 0.78 -11.01
CA GLU A 104 -6.13 0.94 -12.05
C GLU A 104 -5.75 -0.41 -12.69
N ARG A 105 -5.64 -1.47 -11.88
CA ARG A 105 -5.43 -2.83 -12.39
C ARG A 105 -6.56 -3.27 -13.31
N GLY A 106 -7.82 -2.95 -12.96
CA GLY A 106 -8.97 -3.22 -13.81
C GLY A 106 -8.91 -2.50 -15.15
N LYS A 107 -8.54 -1.20 -15.15
CA LYS A 107 -8.35 -0.43 -16.39
C LYS A 107 -7.25 -1.04 -17.27
N LEU A 108 -6.12 -1.40 -16.68
CA LEU A 108 -5.00 -1.99 -17.42
C LEU A 108 -5.38 -3.33 -18.06
N LEU A 109 -6.11 -4.18 -17.34
CA LEU A 109 -6.62 -5.44 -17.88
C LEU A 109 -7.57 -5.21 -19.06
N GLY A 110 -8.46 -4.21 -18.97
CA GLY A 110 -9.32 -3.83 -20.09
C GLY A 110 -8.52 -3.41 -21.32
N LEU A 111 -7.52 -2.53 -21.15
CA LEU A 111 -6.65 -2.09 -22.25
C LEU A 111 -5.86 -3.25 -22.88
N MET A 112 -5.40 -4.21 -22.07
CA MET A 112 -4.71 -5.40 -22.57
C MET A 112 -5.65 -6.27 -23.42
N GLN A 113 -6.87 -6.52 -22.95
CA GLN A 113 -7.87 -7.28 -23.71
C GLN A 113 -8.24 -6.59 -25.03
N ASP A 114 -8.41 -5.26 -25.00
CA ASP A 114 -8.66 -4.47 -26.21
C ASP A 114 -7.50 -4.60 -27.20
N ALA A 115 -6.25 -4.48 -26.72
CA ALA A 115 -5.05 -4.63 -27.53
C ALA A 115 -4.93 -6.05 -28.13
N GLU A 116 -5.16 -7.10 -27.34
CA GLU A 116 -5.19 -8.49 -27.80
C GLU A 116 -6.25 -8.69 -28.89
N SER A 117 -7.45 -8.14 -28.71
CA SER A 117 -8.51 -8.21 -29.72
C SER A 117 -8.13 -7.49 -31.01
N HIS A 118 -7.43 -6.36 -30.91
CA HIS A 118 -6.99 -5.58 -32.05
C HIS A 118 -5.89 -6.29 -32.83
N ILE A 119 -4.92 -6.89 -32.13
CA ILE A 119 -3.88 -7.74 -32.73
C ILE A 119 -4.53 -8.92 -33.46
N GLY A 120 -5.53 -9.57 -32.86
CA GLY A 120 -6.28 -10.65 -33.49
C GLY A 120 -6.94 -10.22 -34.82
N LYS A 121 -7.60 -9.05 -34.83
CA LYS A 121 -8.20 -8.49 -36.05
C LYS A 121 -7.15 -8.19 -37.13
N LEU A 122 -6.08 -7.49 -36.78
CA LEU A 122 -5.00 -7.16 -37.71
C LEU A 122 -4.35 -8.43 -38.29
N THR A 123 -4.22 -9.48 -37.48
CA THR A 123 -3.67 -10.77 -37.94
C THR A 123 -4.57 -11.40 -39.00
N ILE A 124 -5.90 -11.38 -38.81
CA ILE A 124 -6.87 -11.88 -39.79
C ILE A 124 -6.85 -11.03 -41.07
N GLU A 125 -6.80 -9.71 -40.94
CA GLU A 125 -6.72 -8.80 -42.09
C GLU A 125 -5.45 -9.03 -42.91
N LEU A 126 -4.31 -9.23 -42.25
CA LEU A 126 -3.03 -9.51 -42.89
C LEU A 126 -3.05 -10.87 -43.60
N GLU A 127 -3.61 -11.90 -42.98
CA GLU A 127 -3.76 -13.22 -43.62
C GLU A 127 -4.69 -13.17 -44.84
N THR A 128 -5.77 -12.41 -44.75
CA THR A 128 -6.70 -12.19 -45.87
C THR A 128 -6.01 -11.45 -47.02
N LEU A 129 -5.23 -10.41 -46.70
CA LEU A 129 -4.46 -9.66 -47.69
C LEU A 129 -3.41 -10.54 -48.35
N ARG A 130 -2.72 -11.38 -47.56
CA ARG A 130 -1.73 -12.34 -48.07
C ARG A 130 -2.36 -13.33 -49.04
N ALA A 131 -3.50 -13.94 -48.67
CA ALA A 131 -4.22 -14.84 -49.56
C ALA A 131 -4.66 -14.17 -50.87
N SER A 132 -5.07 -12.89 -50.80
CA SER A 132 -5.40 -12.09 -51.99
C SER A 132 -4.19 -11.86 -52.90
N VAL A 133 -3.03 -11.51 -52.32
CA VAL A 133 -1.78 -11.33 -53.07
C VAL A 133 -1.28 -12.64 -53.66
N ASP A 134 -1.38 -13.75 -52.93
CA ASP A 134 -0.99 -15.08 -53.43
C ASP A 134 -1.88 -15.51 -54.60
N SER A 135 -3.21 -15.31 -54.50
CA SER A 135 -4.14 -15.55 -55.61
C SER A 135 -3.85 -14.66 -56.83
N PHE A 136 -3.50 -13.38 -56.61
CA PHE A 136 -3.07 -12.50 -57.70
C PHE A 136 -1.80 -13.03 -58.38
N ASN A 137 -0.80 -13.44 -57.59
CA ASN A 137 0.45 -14.00 -58.10
C ASN A 137 0.26 -15.33 -58.85
N GLU A 138 -0.72 -16.17 -58.49
CA GLU A 138 -1.04 -17.39 -59.25
C GLU A 138 -1.51 -17.09 -60.68
N THR A 139 -2.17 -15.95 -60.88
CA THR A 139 -2.69 -15.54 -62.20
C THR A 139 -1.75 -14.63 -62.97
N ALA A 140 -0.77 -14.01 -62.29
CA ALA A 140 0.13 -13.02 -62.88
C ALA A 140 1.54 -13.59 -63.06
N VAL A 141 2.03 -13.64 -64.31
CA VAL A 141 3.43 -13.93 -64.59
C VAL A 141 4.25 -12.65 -64.47
N SER A 142 5.03 -12.55 -63.39
CA SER A 142 6.02 -11.48 -63.22
C SER A 142 7.17 -11.67 -64.20
N VAL A 143 7.30 -10.75 -65.16
CA VAL A 143 8.44 -10.68 -66.09
C VAL A 143 9.24 -9.41 -65.76
N PRO A 144 10.56 -9.51 -65.47
CA PRO A 144 11.40 -8.33 -65.28
C PRO A 144 11.33 -7.39 -66.48
N ILE A 145 11.31 -6.08 -66.24
CA ILE A 145 11.23 -5.07 -67.32
C ILE A 145 12.38 -5.25 -68.30
N GLU A 146 13.55 -5.62 -67.80
CA GLU A 146 14.76 -5.87 -68.58
C GLU A 146 14.55 -7.00 -69.58
N VAL A 147 13.81 -8.05 -69.21
CA VAL A 147 13.47 -9.17 -70.10
C VAL A 147 12.50 -8.71 -71.19
N LEU A 148 11.51 -7.87 -70.86
CA LEU A 148 10.60 -7.28 -71.85
C LEU A 148 11.34 -6.35 -72.81
N ARG A 149 12.24 -5.50 -72.31
CA ARG A 149 13.09 -4.63 -73.14
C ARG A 149 14.00 -5.43 -74.05
N LEU A 150 14.58 -6.52 -73.56
CA LEU A 150 15.39 -7.43 -74.37
C LEU A 150 14.55 -8.08 -75.48
N ALA A 151 13.38 -8.63 -75.15
CA ALA A 151 12.47 -9.21 -76.12
C ALA A 151 12.07 -8.18 -77.20
N ARG A 152 11.85 -6.91 -76.82
CA ARG A 152 11.57 -5.83 -77.78
C ARG A 152 12.69 -5.66 -78.81
N THR A 153 13.93 -5.57 -78.34
CA THR A 153 15.10 -5.43 -79.23
C THR A 153 15.30 -6.65 -80.13
N GLN A 154 14.92 -7.85 -79.67
CA GLN A 154 14.96 -9.07 -80.49
C GLN A 154 13.90 -9.03 -81.60
N PHE A 155 12.70 -8.54 -81.33
CA PHE A 155 11.66 -8.34 -82.36
C PHE A 155 12.08 -7.31 -83.41
N ASP A 156 12.72 -6.21 -83.03
CA ASP A 156 13.25 -5.22 -83.99
C ASP A 156 14.29 -5.84 -84.92
N PHE A 157 15.23 -6.61 -84.35
CA PHE A 157 16.24 -7.30 -85.14
C PHE A 157 15.63 -8.32 -86.12
N LEU A 158 14.59 -9.04 -85.71
CA LEU A 158 13.87 -9.97 -86.56
C LEU A 158 13.10 -9.25 -87.69
N CYS A 159 12.41 -8.15 -87.38
CA CYS A 159 11.76 -7.28 -88.36
C CYS A 159 12.71 -6.86 -89.47
N ASP A 160 13.86 -6.29 -89.12
CA ASP A 160 14.88 -5.87 -90.07
C ASP A 160 15.40 -7.04 -90.92
N GLY A 161 15.56 -8.21 -90.30
CA GLY A 161 16.00 -9.44 -90.96
C GLY A 161 14.98 -9.98 -91.98
N PHE A 162 13.68 -9.94 -91.65
CA PHE A 162 12.60 -10.39 -92.53
C PHE A 162 12.32 -9.40 -93.67
N ALA A 163 12.39 -8.09 -93.39
CA ALA A 163 12.28 -7.04 -94.39
C ALA A 163 13.34 -7.20 -95.50
N ARG A 164 14.59 -7.52 -95.13
CA ARG A 164 15.68 -7.78 -96.08
C ARG A 164 15.47 -9.02 -96.95
N LYS A 165 14.73 -10.02 -96.44
CA LYS A 165 14.45 -11.29 -97.14
C LYS A 165 13.13 -11.27 -97.92
N GLY A 166 12.32 -10.22 -97.78
CA GLY A 166 11.01 -10.09 -98.42
C GLY A 166 9.91 -10.95 -97.78
N ASP A 167 10.10 -11.42 -96.54
CA ASP A 167 9.09 -12.18 -95.82
C ASP A 167 8.16 -11.25 -95.02
N LEU A 168 7.13 -10.77 -95.70
CA LEU A 168 6.18 -9.79 -95.17
C LEU A 168 5.35 -10.32 -93.98
N ILE A 169 5.08 -11.63 -93.94
CA ILE A 169 4.26 -12.22 -92.86
C ILE A 169 5.07 -12.26 -91.57
N SER A 170 6.31 -12.74 -91.65
CA SER A 170 7.20 -12.80 -90.49
C SER A 170 7.61 -11.40 -90.00
N GLN A 171 7.74 -10.43 -90.91
CA GLN A 171 7.92 -9.02 -90.55
C GLN A 171 6.71 -8.47 -89.78
N ALA A 172 5.49 -8.64 -90.30
CA ALA A 172 4.28 -8.15 -89.63
C ALA A 172 4.07 -8.80 -88.26
N MET A 173 4.35 -10.10 -88.12
CA MET A 173 4.28 -10.79 -86.83
C MET A 173 5.29 -10.25 -85.82
N SER A 174 6.49 -9.90 -86.28
CA SER A 174 7.54 -9.33 -85.42
C SER A 174 7.21 -7.89 -84.99
N GLU A 175 6.62 -7.09 -85.88
CA GLU A 175 6.11 -5.74 -85.59
C GLU A 175 4.97 -5.77 -84.56
N ILE A 176 4.01 -6.69 -84.72
CA ILE A 176 2.91 -6.87 -83.77
C ILE A 176 3.44 -7.31 -82.40
N GLY A 177 4.40 -8.24 -82.37
CA GLY A 177 5.05 -8.69 -81.13
C GLY A 177 5.79 -7.55 -80.41
N GLY A 178 6.53 -6.74 -81.17
CA GLY A 178 7.19 -5.54 -80.64
C GLY A 178 6.22 -4.49 -80.11
N PHE A 179 5.16 -4.19 -80.86
CA PHE A 179 4.13 -3.23 -80.46
C PHE A 179 3.36 -3.67 -79.21
N ALA A 180 3.09 -4.96 -79.05
CA ALA A 180 2.46 -5.50 -77.85
C ALA A 180 3.33 -5.26 -76.60
N ILE A 181 4.66 -5.44 -76.72
CA ILE A 181 5.60 -5.16 -75.63
C ILE A 181 5.67 -3.66 -75.31
N ASP A 182 5.64 -2.79 -76.33
CA ASP A 182 5.66 -1.34 -76.14
C ASP A 182 4.40 -0.86 -75.39
N GLN A 183 3.23 -1.41 -75.68
CA GLN A 183 2.00 -1.11 -74.93
C GLN A 183 2.13 -1.49 -73.44
N VAL A 184 2.69 -2.66 -73.14
CA VAL A 184 2.92 -3.09 -71.75
C VAL A 184 3.94 -2.19 -71.03
N LEU A 185 5.03 -1.80 -71.70
CA LEU A 185 6.06 -0.92 -71.14
C LEU A 185 5.58 0.52 -70.93
N THR A 186 4.68 1.01 -71.78
CA THR A 186 4.10 2.36 -71.67
C THR A 186 3.00 2.44 -70.62
N ALA A 187 2.13 1.42 -70.52
CA ALA A 187 1.13 1.32 -69.45
C ALA A 187 1.78 1.31 -68.05
N LYS A 188 2.92 0.62 -67.88
CA LYS A 188 3.66 0.64 -66.61
C LYS A 188 4.21 2.03 -66.26
N LYS A 189 4.54 2.86 -67.25
CA LYS A 189 5.13 4.19 -67.03
C LYS A 189 4.11 5.21 -66.52
N THR A 190 2.82 4.99 -66.79
CA THR A 190 1.71 5.85 -66.34
C THR A 190 1.21 5.52 -64.93
N ASP A 191 1.44 4.31 -64.41
CA ASP A 191 1.04 3.90 -63.05
C ASP A 191 2.00 4.40 -61.94
N THR A 192 3.16 4.95 -62.31
CA THR A 192 4.19 5.47 -61.38
C THR A 192 4.24 7.01 -61.28
N ALA A 193 3.23 7.72 -61.81
CA ALA A 193 3.10 9.18 -61.74
C ALA A 193 1.89 9.58 -60.90
#